data_AF-A0A6B2GC35-F1
#
_entry.id   AF-A0A6B2GC35-F1
#
_cell.length_a   1.000
_cell.length_b   1.000
_cell.length_c   1.000
_cell.angle_alpha   90.00
_cell.angle_beta   90.00
_cell.angle_gamma   90.00
#
_symmetry.space_group_name_H-M   'P 1'
#
loop_
_entity.id
_entity.type
_entity.pdbx_description
1 polymer ?
#
loop_
_entity_poly.entity_id
_entity_poly.type
_entity_poly.pdbx_seq_one_letter_code
_entity_poly.pdbx_strand_id
1 'polypeptide(L)'
;MANLRHILVVRLSAIGDIAMLVPVLQTFTKTYPHVKITVLSRPFVKPFFENMPNVSFFAADVNGIHKGIRGIYKLYKTLKDFHFDAIADMHNVIRTKILRSYFRFYDLKMVKIDKGRKDKRALTRPENKVFKPLERTHQRYADVFEKLGYPIDLYTHKFPERAPVSEKVSAFLKRHDIDLKRHTL
;
A
#
# COMPACT_ATOMS: atom_id res chain seq x y z
N MET A 1 -20.47 9.00 12.77
CA MET A 1 -19.11 8.41 12.67
C MET A 1 -18.14 9.55 12.35
N ALA A 2 -16.97 9.60 12.98
CA ALA A 2 -15.97 10.63 12.66
C ALA A 2 -15.68 10.60 11.15
N ASN A 3 -15.76 11.77 10.51
CA ASN A 3 -15.57 11.94 9.08
C ASN A 3 -14.07 11.87 8.80
N LEU A 4 -13.52 10.67 8.55
CA LEU A 4 -12.08 10.52 8.28
C LEU A 4 -11.76 11.18 6.93
N ARG A 5 -10.99 12.25 6.94
CA ARG A 5 -10.66 13.02 5.72
C ARG A 5 -9.26 12.73 5.23
N HIS A 6 -8.35 12.30 6.12
CA HIS A 6 -6.96 12.04 5.78
C HIS A 6 -6.43 10.74 6.42
N ILE A 7 -6.13 9.74 5.58
CA ILE A 7 -5.67 8.42 6.01
C ILE A 7 -4.18 8.24 5.67
N LEU A 8 -3.39 7.83 6.65
CA LEU A 8 -2.02 7.35 6.43
C LEU A 8 -2.03 5.86 6.07
N VAL A 9 -1.61 5.52 4.85
CA VAL A 9 -1.47 4.14 4.38
C VAL A 9 -0.01 3.72 4.47
N VAL A 10 0.31 2.73 5.31
CA VAL A 10 1.71 2.32 5.57
C VAL A 10 2.04 1.01 4.85
N ARG A 11 2.98 1.06 3.90
CA ARG A 11 3.49 -0.13 3.21
C ARG A 11 4.99 -0.03 2.90
N LEU A 12 5.84 -0.40 3.85
CA LEU A 12 7.31 -0.33 3.73
C LEU A 12 7.97 -1.56 3.05
N SER A 13 7.37 -2.08 1.97
CA SER A 13 7.77 -3.34 1.31
C SER A 13 8.45 -3.18 -0.06
N ALA A 14 8.78 -4.31 -0.69
CA ALA A 14 9.21 -4.41 -2.08
C ALA A 14 8.05 -4.20 -3.09
N ILE A 15 8.39 -4.16 -4.38
CA ILE A 15 7.49 -3.84 -5.50
C ILE A 15 6.24 -4.72 -5.53
N GLY A 16 6.36 -6.05 -5.38
CA GLY A 16 5.23 -6.97 -5.59
C GLY A 16 4.03 -6.68 -4.69
N ASP A 17 4.27 -6.37 -3.43
CA ASP A 17 3.20 -6.01 -2.50
C ASP A 17 2.59 -4.64 -2.76
N ILE A 18 3.39 -3.70 -3.29
CA ILE A 18 2.92 -2.39 -3.71
C ILE A 18 2.05 -2.54 -4.97
N ALA A 19 2.47 -3.36 -5.93
CA ALA A 19 1.68 -3.67 -7.12
C ALA A 19 0.32 -4.29 -6.75
N MET A 20 0.22 -5.08 -5.68
CA MET A 20 -1.06 -5.57 -5.16
C MET A 20 -1.90 -4.51 -4.43
N LEU A 21 -1.28 -3.46 -3.87
CA LEU A 21 -1.96 -2.38 -3.15
C LEU A 21 -2.50 -1.30 -4.10
N VAL A 22 -1.77 -1.01 -5.18
CA VAL A 22 -2.13 -0.02 -6.21
C VAL A 22 -3.57 -0.16 -6.72
N PRO A 23 -4.04 -1.34 -7.19
CA PRO A 23 -5.41 -1.45 -7.70
C PRO A 23 -6.46 -1.20 -6.61
N VAL A 24 -6.16 -1.56 -5.35
CA VAL A 24 -7.03 -1.27 -4.21
C VAL A 24 -7.12 0.22 -3.95
N LEU A 25 -5.99 0.95 -4.00
CA LEU A 25 -6.01 2.40 -3.87
C LEU A 25 -6.68 3.09 -5.06
N GLN A 26 -6.49 2.60 -6.29
CA GLN A 26 -7.17 3.13 -7.47
C GLN A 26 -8.70 2.98 -7.38
N THR A 27 -9.17 1.86 -6.86
CA THR A 27 -10.61 1.68 -6.61
C THR A 27 -11.06 2.59 -5.47
N PHE A 28 -10.32 2.62 -4.35
CA PHE A 28 -10.63 3.49 -3.21
C PHE A 28 -10.76 4.97 -3.62
N THR A 29 -9.80 5.49 -4.38
CA THR A 29 -9.77 6.90 -4.75
C THR A 29 -10.90 7.30 -5.68
N LYS A 30 -11.38 6.36 -6.51
CA LYS A 30 -12.57 6.55 -7.34
C LYS A 30 -13.86 6.49 -6.51
N THR A 31 -13.95 5.57 -5.55
CA THR A 31 -15.12 5.43 -4.66
C THR A 31 -15.23 6.58 -3.66
N TYR A 32 -14.10 7.06 -3.13
CA TYR A 32 -14.01 8.07 -2.08
C TYR A 32 -13.09 9.24 -2.49
N PRO A 33 -13.47 10.04 -3.51
CA PRO A 33 -12.60 11.09 -4.06
C PRO A 33 -12.30 12.23 -3.08
N HIS A 34 -13.12 12.40 -2.05
CA HIS A 34 -12.98 13.42 -1.01
C HIS A 34 -12.03 13.00 0.13
N VAL A 35 -11.64 11.73 0.20
CA VAL A 35 -10.72 11.24 1.23
C VAL A 35 -9.30 11.33 0.70
N LYS A 36 -8.44 12.04 1.43
CA LYS A 36 -7.01 12.13 1.14
C LYS A 36 -6.29 10.91 1.69
N ILE A 37 -5.38 10.35 0.90
CA ILE A 37 -4.45 9.31 1.33
C ILE A 37 -3.04 9.89 1.34
N THR A 38 -2.26 9.62 2.38
CA THR A 38 -0.80 9.70 2.31
C THR A 38 -0.23 8.28 2.35
N VAL A 39 0.44 7.85 1.28
CA VAL A 39 1.15 6.56 1.25
C VAL A 39 2.56 6.73 1.81
N LEU A 40 2.86 6.00 2.87
CA LEU A 40 4.19 5.87 3.44
C LEU A 40 4.88 4.62 2.91
N SER A 41 5.86 4.79 2.02
CA SER A 41 6.59 3.69 1.40
C SER A 41 8.03 4.07 1.01
N ARG A 42 8.78 3.14 0.41
CA ARG A 42 10.16 3.36 -0.04
C ARG A 42 10.18 4.27 -1.28
N PRO A 43 11.17 5.18 -1.44
CA PRO A 43 11.16 6.20 -2.49
C PRO A 43 10.95 5.66 -3.91
N PHE A 44 11.56 4.53 -4.26
CA PHE A 44 11.52 3.97 -5.62
C PHE A 44 10.12 3.54 -6.08
N VAL A 45 9.14 3.38 -5.17
CA VAL A 45 7.75 3.05 -5.55
C VAL A 45 6.85 4.28 -5.68
N LYS A 46 7.37 5.49 -5.49
CA LYS A 46 6.61 6.73 -5.68
C LYS A 46 5.87 6.78 -7.04
N PRO A 47 6.48 6.39 -8.19
CA PRO A 47 5.82 6.50 -9.50
C PRO A 47 4.48 5.74 -9.61
N PHE A 48 4.27 4.69 -8.81
CA PHE A 48 3.02 3.93 -8.82
C PHE A 48 1.80 4.73 -8.35
N PHE A 49 2.00 5.87 -7.69
CA PHE A 49 0.93 6.66 -7.07
C PHE A 49 0.71 8.03 -7.74
N GLU A 50 1.52 8.39 -8.76
CA GLU A 50 1.50 9.75 -9.34
C GLU A 50 0.19 10.08 -10.06
N ASN A 51 -0.50 9.08 -10.61
CA ASN A 51 -1.75 9.27 -11.35
C ASN A 51 -3.01 9.19 -10.46
N MET A 52 -2.87 9.38 -9.13
CA MET A 52 -3.98 9.32 -8.18
C MET A 52 -4.14 10.68 -7.47
N PRO A 53 -5.13 11.52 -7.86
CA PRO A 53 -5.16 12.94 -7.49
C PRO A 53 -5.30 13.21 -5.98
N ASN A 54 -5.99 12.33 -5.25
CA ASN A 54 -6.16 12.40 -3.79
C ASN A 54 -5.16 11.53 -3.02
N VAL A 55 -4.06 11.09 -3.66
CA VAL A 55 -2.98 10.34 -3.03
C VAL A 55 -1.70 11.16 -3.01
N SER A 56 -1.22 11.47 -1.82
CA SER A 56 0.11 12.02 -1.56
C SER A 56 1.08 10.89 -1.21
N PHE A 57 2.38 11.09 -1.46
CA PHE A 57 3.42 10.11 -1.15
C PHE A 57 4.41 10.66 -0.15
N PHE A 58 4.68 9.91 0.92
CA PHE A 58 5.74 10.19 1.88
C PHE A 58 6.84 9.13 1.77
N ALA A 59 8.04 9.56 1.39
CA ALA A 59 9.18 8.68 1.17
C ALA A 59 9.89 8.32 2.48
N ALA A 60 9.90 7.03 2.81
CA ALA A 60 10.59 6.49 3.97
C ALA A 60 11.97 5.93 3.60
N ASP A 61 13.02 6.62 4.00
CA ASP A 61 14.38 6.08 3.98
C ASP A 61 14.63 5.12 5.17
N VAL A 62 14.17 3.89 5.03
CA VAL A 62 14.26 2.85 6.08
C VAL A 62 15.68 2.30 6.30
N ASN A 63 16.62 2.62 5.42
CA ASN A 63 18.01 2.15 5.46
C ASN A 63 18.98 3.25 5.90
N GLY A 64 18.65 4.53 5.74
CA GLY A 64 19.38 5.68 6.27
C GLY A 64 18.64 6.35 7.43
N ILE A 65 18.07 7.53 7.20
CA ILE A 65 17.63 8.43 8.29
C ILE A 65 16.51 7.86 9.18
N HIS A 66 15.70 6.94 8.66
CA HIS A 66 14.62 6.27 9.39
C HIS A 66 14.98 4.86 9.88
N LYS A 67 16.28 4.52 9.94
CA LYS A 67 16.75 3.22 10.45
C LYS A 67 16.67 3.11 11.97
N GLY A 68 16.29 1.92 12.45
CA GLY A 68 16.22 1.60 13.88
C GLY A 68 15.15 2.38 14.65
N ILE A 69 15.11 2.23 15.96
CA ILE A 69 14.07 2.84 16.82
C ILE A 69 14.12 4.38 16.74
N ARG A 70 15.33 4.97 16.86
CA ARG A 70 15.53 6.43 16.75
C ARG A 70 15.10 6.97 15.38
N GLY A 71 15.38 6.25 14.29
CA GLY A 71 14.95 6.65 12.96
C GLY A 71 13.44 6.56 12.76
N ILE A 72 12.78 5.54 13.33
CA ILE A 72 11.30 5.46 13.33
C ILE A 72 10.70 6.60 14.14
N TYR A 73 11.33 7.01 15.25
CA TYR A 73 10.88 8.16 16.03
C TYR A 73 11.02 9.48 15.25
N LYS A 74 12.10 9.67 14.48
CA LYS A 74 12.22 10.80 13.54
C LYS A 74 11.09 10.78 12.50
N LEU A 75 10.83 9.61 11.91
CA LEU A 75 9.73 9.43 10.97
C LEU A 75 8.37 9.80 11.58
N TYR A 76 8.10 9.33 12.79
CA TYR A 76 6.91 9.70 13.56
C TYR A 76 6.81 11.22 13.77
N LYS A 77 7.90 11.87 14.18
CA LYS A 77 7.91 13.33 14.40
C LYS A 77 7.55 14.11 13.15
N THR A 78 7.94 13.66 11.97
CA THR A 78 7.54 14.31 10.71
C THR A 78 6.10 13.99 10.35
N LEU A 79 5.65 12.75 10.58
CA LEU A 79 4.30 12.32 10.21
C LEU A 79 3.21 12.90 11.11
N LYS A 80 3.49 13.18 12.39
CA LYS A 80 2.47 13.70 13.33
C LYS A 80 1.92 15.06 12.89
N ASP A 81 2.71 15.86 12.20
CA ASP A 81 2.34 17.23 11.78
C ASP A 81 1.37 17.22 10.58
N PHE A 82 1.09 16.06 10.00
CA PHE A 82 0.10 15.89 8.93
C PHE A 82 -1.33 15.72 9.45
N HIS A 83 -1.53 15.56 10.76
CA HIS A 83 -2.86 15.45 11.38
C HIS A 83 -3.77 14.39 10.74
N PHE A 84 -3.31 13.14 10.66
CA PHE A 84 -4.10 12.04 10.13
C PHE A 84 -5.26 11.65 11.05
N ASP A 85 -6.43 11.38 10.48
CA ASP A 85 -7.60 10.87 11.20
C ASP A 85 -7.53 9.35 11.41
N ALA A 86 -6.79 8.66 10.53
CA ALA A 86 -6.64 7.21 10.60
C ALA A 86 -5.30 6.71 10.04
N ILE A 87 -4.90 5.52 10.50
CA ILE A 87 -3.74 4.78 10.01
C ILE A 87 -4.19 3.40 9.51
N ALA A 88 -3.93 3.14 8.23
CA ALA A 88 -4.07 1.85 7.59
C ALA A 88 -2.68 1.17 7.47
N ASP A 89 -2.34 0.33 8.44
CA ASP A 89 -1.08 -0.43 8.45
C ASP A 89 -1.19 -1.67 7.56
N MET A 90 -0.99 -1.44 6.27
CA MET A 90 -0.96 -2.47 5.23
C MET A 90 0.29 -3.35 5.32
N HIS A 91 1.23 -3.08 6.22
CA HIS A 91 2.49 -3.80 6.31
C HIS A 91 2.59 -4.73 7.52
N ASN A 92 2.09 -4.35 8.69
CA ASN A 92 2.05 -5.13 9.95
C ASN A 92 3.33 -5.97 10.21
N VAL A 93 4.46 -5.28 10.40
CA VAL A 93 5.76 -5.85 10.84
C VAL A 93 6.28 -5.08 12.06
N ILE A 94 7.38 -5.52 12.66
CA ILE A 94 7.96 -4.90 13.86
C ILE A 94 8.11 -3.38 13.70
N ARG A 95 8.72 -2.92 12.60
CA ARG A 95 8.92 -1.50 12.31
C ARG A 95 7.60 -0.70 12.32
N THR A 96 6.56 -1.19 11.66
CA THR A 96 5.28 -0.46 11.56
C THR A 96 4.47 -0.56 12.85
N LYS A 97 4.65 -1.64 13.64
CA LYS A 97 4.11 -1.74 15.00
C LYS A 97 4.73 -0.68 15.93
N ILE A 98 6.05 -0.47 15.86
CA ILE A 98 6.74 0.58 16.63
C ILE A 98 6.21 1.95 16.21
N LEU A 99 6.14 2.24 14.90
CA LEU A 99 5.61 3.51 14.40
C LEU A 99 4.18 3.78 14.94
N ARG A 100 3.29 2.79 14.85
CA ARG A 100 1.93 2.89 15.38
C ARG A 100 1.87 3.10 16.88
N SER A 101 2.80 2.51 17.64
CA SER A 101 2.82 2.69 19.09
C SER A 101 3.03 4.16 19.48
N TYR A 102 3.79 4.92 18.69
CA TYR A 102 3.95 6.37 18.89
C TYR A 102 2.66 7.17 18.64
N PHE A 103 1.74 6.63 17.84
CA PHE A 103 0.43 7.25 17.58
C PHE A 103 -0.67 6.80 18.57
N ARG A 104 -0.38 5.93 19.55
CA ARG A 104 -1.40 5.36 20.45
C ARG A 104 -2.12 6.39 21.33
N PHE A 105 -1.49 7.51 21.62
CA PHE A 105 -2.06 8.57 22.46
C PHE A 105 -2.86 9.62 21.67
N TYR A 106 -2.98 9.44 20.35
CA TYR A 106 -3.80 10.30 19.50
C TYR A 106 -5.18 9.68 19.32
N ASP A 107 -6.20 10.53 19.21
CA ASP A 107 -7.55 10.11 18.88
C ASP A 107 -7.67 9.83 17.38
N LEU A 108 -7.07 8.72 16.94
CA LEU A 108 -7.09 8.28 15.54
C LEU A 108 -7.38 6.79 15.43
N LYS A 109 -8.08 6.42 14.36
CA LYS A 109 -8.45 5.02 14.12
C LYS A 109 -7.28 4.27 13.48
N MET A 110 -6.80 3.20 14.11
CA MET A 110 -5.70 2.37 13.57
C MET A 110 -6.16 0.97 13.21
N VAL A 111 -6.09 0.62 11.93
CA VAL A 111 -6.37 -0.74 11.44
C VAL A 111 -5.12 -1.33 10.80
N LYS A 112 -4.95 -2.64 10.94
CA LYS A 112 -3.80 -3.38 10.41
C LYS A 112 -4.25 -4.53 9.54
N ILE A 113 -3.49 -4.82 8.50
CA ILE A 113 -3.74 -5.99 7.67
C ILE A 113 -3.65 -7.29 8.49
N ASP A 114 -4.59 -8.19 8.28
CA ASP A 114 -4.42 -9.59 8.64
C ASP A 114 -3.60 -10.31 7.57
N LYS A 115 -2.38 -10.71 7.93
CA LYS A 115 -1.46 -11.42 7.03
C LYS A 115 -1.84 -12.88 6.76
N GLY A 116 -2.85 -13.42 7.44
CA GLY A 116 -3.29 -14.80 7.29
C GLY A 116 -2.24 -15.80 7.76
N ARG A 117 -1.42 -15.44 8.77
CA ARG A 117 -0.29 -16.28 9.21
C ARG A 117 -0.76 -17.65 9.72
N LYS A 118 -1.92 -17.69 10.39
CA LYS A 118 -2.53 -18.92 10.89
C LYS A 118 -2.95 -19.82 9.73
N ASP A 119 -3.70 -19.30 8.75
CA ASP A 119 -4.13 -20.08 7.59
C ASP A 119 -2.96 -20.55 6.73
N LYS A 120 -1.96 -19.68 6.51
CA LYS A 120 -0.72 -20.06 5.79
C LYS A 120 -0.01 -21.22 6.50
N ARG A 121 0.17 -21.11 7.82
CA ARG A 121 0.77 -22.19 8.62
C ARG A 121 -0.07 -23.47 8.56
N ALA A 122 -1.40 -23.35 8.57
CA ALA A 122 -2.30 -24.48 8.49
C ALA A 122 -2.23 -25.20 7.13
N LEU A 123 -2.03 -24.44 6.05
CA LEU A 123 -1.87 -24.96 4.68
C LEU A 123 -0.49 -25.62 4.46
N THR A 124 0.57 -25.06 5.05
CA THR A 124 1.96 -25.48 4.79
C THR A 124 2.58 -26.37 5.88
N ARG A 125 1.84 -26.75 6.93
CA ARG A 125 2.38 -27.61 8.02
C ARG A 125 2.74 -29.00 7.49
N PRO A 126 3.72 -29.72 8.08
CA PRO A 126 4.13 -31.04 7.58
C PRO A 126 2.99 -32.06 7.55
N GLU A 127 2.20 -32.12 8.64
CA GLU A 127 1.14 -33.10 8.85
C GLU A 127 -0.23 -32.45 9.02
N ASN A 128 -1.29 -33.21 8.68
CA ASN A 128 -2.70 -32.78 8.81
C ASN A 128 -3.05 -31.50 8.02
N LYS A 129 -2.38 -31.19 6.90
CA LYS A 129 -2.56 -29.94 6.14
C LYS A 129 -4.02 -29.62 5.85
N VAL A 130 -4.38 -28.34 5.97
CA VAL A 130 -5.70 -27.84 5.55
C VAL A 130 -5.56 -27.22 4.18
N PHE A 131 -5.85 -28.00 3.13
CA PHE A 131 -5.79 -27.58 1.73
C PHE A 131 -7.03 -26.78 1.34
N LYS A 132 -7.05 -25.50 1.71
CA LYS A 132 -8.07 -24.53 1.28
C LYS A 132 -7.42 -23.33 0.57
N PRO A 133 -8.10 -22.72 -0.40
CA PRO A 133 -7.69 -21.44 -0.95
C PRO A 133 -7.52 -20.39 0.16
N LEU A 134 -6.44 -19.61 0.08
CA LEU A 134 -6.20 -18.52 1.03
C LEU A 134 -6.87 -17.24 0.55
N GLU A 135 -7.34 -16.44 1.51
CA GLU A 135 -7.84 -15.11 1.22
C GLU A 135 -6.79 -14.26 0.50
N ARG A 136 -7.21 -13.60 -0.57
CA ARG A 136 -6.33 -12.92 -1.52
C ARG A 136 -5.78 -11.65 -0.90
N THR A 137 -4.54 -11.27 -1.24
CA THR A 137 -3.88 -10.12 -0.60
C THR A 137 -4.61 -8.80 -0.88
N HIS A 138 -5.18 -8.61 -2.08
CA HIS A 138 -5.97 -7.42 -2.40
C HIS A 138 -7.22 -7.31 -1.51
N GLN A 139 -7.92 -8.41 -1.27
CA GLN A 139 -9.07 -8.44 -0.37
C GLN A 139 -8.64 -8.08 1.05
N ARG A 140 -7.54 -8.64 1.54
CA ARG A 140 -6.98 -8.29 2.86
C ARG A 140 -6.65 -6.80 3.01
N TYR A 141 -6.30 -6.09 1.92
CA TYR A 141 -6.16 -4.64 1.93
C TYR A 141 -7.51 -3.92 1.94
N ALA A 142 -8.49 -4.40 1.17
CA ALA A 142 -9.85 -3.87 1.19
C ALA A 142 -10.49 -4.00 2.58
N ASP A 143 -10.33 -5.15 3.26
CA ASP A 143 -10.83 -5.38 4.62
C ASP A 143 -10.28 -4.36 5.64
N VAL A 144 -9.07 -3.82 5.41
CA VAL A 144 -8.49 -2.76 6.27
C VAL A 144 -9.27 -1.46 6.09
N PHE A 145 -9.60 -1.11 4.85
CA PHE A 145 -10.42 0.07 4.56
C PHE A 145 -11.86 -0.10 5.02
N GLU A 146 -12.45 -1.28 4.84
CA GLU A 146 -13.79 -1.60 5.36
C GLU A 146 -13.84 -1.42 6.89
N LYS A 147 -12.86 -1.96 7.62
CA LYS A 147 -12.74 -1.76 9.07
C LYS A 147 -12.54 -0.29 9.45
N LEU A 148 -11.98 0.54 8.56
CA LEU A 148 -11.91 1.98 8.76
C LEU A 148 -13.26 2.69 8.53
N GLY A 149 -14.22 2.05 7.87
CA GLY A 149 -15.52 2.61 7.49
C GLY A 149 -15.66 2.87 5.99
N TYR A 150 -14.73 2.37 5.18
CA TYR A 150 -14.66 2.56 3.73
C TYR A 150 -14.66 1.22 3.01
N PRO A 151 -15.81 0.52 2.92
CA PRO A 151 -15.90 -0.70 2.13
C PRO A 151 -15.52 -0.44 0.67
N ILE A 152 -14.79 -1.36 0.06
CA ILE A 152 -14.35 -1.25 -1.35
C ILE A 152 -14.77 -2.52 -2.08
N ASP A 153 -15.47 -2.36 -3.20
CA ASP A 153 -15.72 -3.45 -4.13
C ASP A 153 -14.61 -3.51 -5.19
N LEU A 154 -13.73 -4.51 -5.08
CA LEU A 154 -12.61 -4.70 -5.99
C LEU A 154 -13.03 -5.17 -7.39
N TYR A 155 -14.25 -5.68 -7.59
CA TYR A 155 -14.74 -6.06 -8.91
C TYR A 155 -15.02 -4.83 -9.80
N THR A 156 -15.17 -3.65 -9.21
CA THR A 156 -15.33 -2.38 -9.94
C THR A 156 -14.01 -1.79 -10.46
N HIS A 157 -12.89 -2.47 -10.19
CA HIS A 157 -11.57 -1.99 -10.60
C HIS A 157 -11.47 -1.82 -12.12
N LYS A 158 -10.97 -0.66 -12.55
CA LYS A 158 -10.64 -0.37 -13.95
C LYS A 158 -9.16 -0.09 -14.06
N PHE A 159 -8.47 -0.86 -14.91
CA PHE A 159 -7.06 -0.65 -15.23
C PHE A 159 -6.85 0.74 -15.84
N PRO A 160 -5.72 1.41 -15.53
CA PRO A 160 -5.35 2.65 -16.19
C PRO A 160 -5.02 2.38 -17.67
N GLU A 161 -5.13 3.42 -18.49
CA GLU A 161 -4.61 3.38 -19.86
C GLU A 161 -3.10 3.14 -19.85
N ARG A 162 -2.61 2.46 -20.89
CA ARG A 162 -1.17 2.21 -21.03
C ARG A 162 -0.45 3.55 -21.18
N ALA A 163 0.54 3.77 -20.32
CA ALA A 163 1.39 4.95 -20.43
C ALA A 163 2.15 4.95 -21.77
N PRO A 164 2.33 6.11 -22.42
CA PRO A 164 3.13 6.20 -23.63
C PRO A 164 4.58 5.80 -23.35
N VAL A 165 5.19 5.10 -24.31
CA VAL A 165 6.59 4.67 -24.20
C VAL A 165 7.49 5.89 -24.39
N SER A 166 8.37 6.16 -23.43
CA SER A 166 9.33 7.28 -23.57
C SER A 166 10.26 7.08 -24.77
N GLU A 167 10.77 8.17 -25.34
CA GLU A 167 11.71 8.12 -26.46
C GLU A 167 12.95 7.28 -26.15
N LYS A 168 13.47 7.37 -24.92
CA LYS A 168 14.63 6.57 -24.46
C LYS A 168 14.33 5.08 -24.51
N VAL A 169 13.17 4.65 -24.02
CA VAL A 169 12.76 3.25 -24.05
C VAL A 169 12.51 2.81 -25.50
N SER A 170 11.85 3.65 -26.30
CA SER A 170 11.62 3.37 -27.72
C SER A 170 12.94 3.18 -28.49
N ALA A 171 13.94 4.04 -28.24
CA ALA A 171 15.27 3.93 -28.82
C ALA A 171 16.01 2.66 -28.37
N PHE A 172 15.92 2.32 -27.08
CA PHE A 172 16.50 1.08 -26.54
C PHE A 172 15.90 -0.16 -27.20
N LEU A 173 14.57 -0.21 -27.35
CA LEU A 173 13.86 -1.34 -27.95
C LEU A 173 14.22 -1.50 -29.43
N LYS A 174 14.22 -0.38 -30.19
CA LYS A 174 14.67 -0.38 -31.59
C LYS A 174 16.10 -0.88 -31.75
N ARG A 175 17.02 -0.45 -30.86
CA ARG A 175 18.42 -0.86 -30.89
C ARG A 175 18.61 -2.37 -30.69
N HIS A 176 17.70 -3.03 -29.98
CA HIS A 176 17.78 -4.46 -29.68
C HIS A 176 16.76 -5.30 -30.46
N ASP A 177 16.13 -4.74 -31.50
CA ASP A 177 15.10 -5.39 -32.33
C ASP A 177 13.94 -6.01 -31.53
N ILE A 178 13.53 -5.32 -30.44
CA ILE A 178 12.42 -5.76 -29.58
C ILE A 178 11.13 -5.12 -30.06
N ASP A 179 10.26 -5.91 -30.69
CA ASP A 179 8.93 -5.46 -31.13
C ASP A 179 7.92 -5.41 -29.99
N LEU A 180 7.38 -4.22 -29.72
CA LEU A 180 6.33 -3.97 -28.73
C LEU A 180 4.97 -4.59 -29.11
N LYS A 181 4.75 -4.93 -30.38
CA LYS A 181 3.46 -5.44 -30.88
C LYS A 181 3.24 -6.93 -30.59
N ARG A 182 4.26 -7.69 -30.19
CA ARG A 182 4.14 -9.15 -29.98
C ARG A 182 3.46 -9.58 -28.67
N HIS A 183 3.08 -8.64 -27.80
CA HIS A 183 2.52 -8.95 -26.47
C HIS A 183 1.21 -8.21 -26.18
N THR A 184 0.32 -8.14 -27.16
CA THR A 184 -1.12 -7.93 -26.93
C THR A 184 -1.78 -9.28 -26.67
N LEU A 185 -1.95 -9.62 -25.40
CA LEU A 185 -3.04 -10.49 -24.95
C LEU A 185 -4.32 -9.66 -24.81
#